data_AF-A0A7S0L034-F1
#
_entry.id   AF-A0A7S0L034-F1
#
_cell.length_a   1.000
_cell.length_b   1.000
_cell.length_c   1.000
_cell.angle_alpha   90.00
_cell.angle_beta   90.00
_cell.angle_gamma   90.00
#
_symmetry.space_group_name_H-M   'P 1'
#
loop_
_entity.id
_entity.type
_entity.pdbx_description
1 polymer ?
#
loop_
_entity_poly.entity_id
_entity_poly.type
_entity_poly.pdbx_seq_one_letter_code
_entity_poly.pdbx_strand_id
1 'polypeptide(L)'
;MIEFARSCAVDDVISSAVRITLLCPLTRMRIGTPARSERCRHVECFDLDAYLQCQRSSRTPKWQCPICSADARPRRLRICAWFESALTQPCDEREVQLNADGSHACVAREEMPARKRKFPIPVEGEESKPVPQNSAGDEEDNPICLD
;
A
#
# COMPACT_ATOMS: atom_id res chain seq x y z
N MET A 1 22.13 -3.92 8.70
CA MET A 1 21.72 -4.94 9.70
C MET A 1 20.24 -4.76 9.96
N ILE A 2 19.46 -5.84 9.98
CA ILE A 2 18.01 -5.80 10.23
C ILE A 2 17.77 -6.25 11.67
N GLU A 3 17.89 -5.32 12.62
CA GLU A 3 17.71 -5.58 14.05
C GLU A 3 16.27 -5.29 14.49
N PHE A 4 15.33 -6.11 14.02
CA PHE A 4 13.90 -6.00 14.39
C PHE A 4 13.29 -7.29 14.95
N ALA A 5 14.08 -8.38 15.07
CA ALA A 5 13.61 -9.71 15.43
C ALA A 5 14.36 -10.35 16.62
N ARG A 6 14.91 -9.56 17.56
CA ARG A 6 15.72 -10.06 18.69
C ARG A 6 15.40 -9.43 20.06
N SER A 7 14.12 -9.37 20.41
CA SER A 7 13.71 -9.17 21.82
C SER A 7 12.29 -9.69 22.13
N CYS A 8 12.04 -10.97 21.87
CA CYS A 8 11.01 -11.78 22.54
C CYS A 8 11.34 -13.26 22.33
N ALA A 9 12.02 -13.89 23.29
CA ALA A 9 12.23 -15.33 23.29
C ALA A 9 11.12 -15.99 24.10
N VAL A 10 10.13 -16.55 23.40
CA VAL A 10 9.19 -17.55 23.91
C VAL A 10 9.08 -18.64 22.86
N ASP A 11 9.18 -19.90 23.29
CA ASP A 11 9.19 -21.05 22.39
C ASP A 11 7.80 -21.32 21.79
N ASP A 12 7.59 -20.88 20.56
CA ASP A 12 6.68 -21.54 19.62
C ASP A 12 7.03 -21.19 18.16
N VAL A 13 6.93 -22.16 17.24
CA VAL A 13 7.38 -21.99 15.84
C VAL A 13 6.27 -21.32 15.00
N ILE A 14 5.94 -20.08 15.35
CA ILE A 14 5.08 -19.23 14.54
C ILE A 14 5.94 -18.57 13.46
N SER A 15 5.74 -18.98 12.20
CA SER A 15 6.27 -18.25 11.05
C SER A 15 5.61 -16.88 10.99
N SER A 16 6.25 -15.86 11.56
CA SER A 16 5.72 -14.49 11.70
C SER A 16 5.80 -13.72 10.38
N ALA A 17 5.16 -14.26 9.35
CA ALA A 17 5.06 -13.66 8.03
C ALA A 17 4.11 -12.44 8.08
N VAL A 18 4.57 -11.30 7.57
CA VAL A 18 3.82 -10.03 7.58
C VAL A 18 3.52 -9.61 6.15
N ARG A 19 2.25 -9.35 5.83
CA ARG A 19 1.84 -8.78 4.54
C ARG A 19 2.11 -7.28 4.54
N ILE A 20 2.80 -6.79 3.52
CA ILE A 20 3.18 -5.38 3.35
C ILE A 20 2.63 -4.91 2.00
N THR A 21 1.88 -3.80 1.99
CA THR A 21 1.40 -3.22 0.73
C THR A 21 2.53 -2.58 -0.07
N LEU A 22 2.48 -2.74 -1.39
CA LEU A 22 3.37 -2.10 -2.36
C LEU A 22 2.79 -0.77 -2.89
N LEU A 23 1.69 -0.29 -2.30
CA LEU A 23 1.02 0.96 -2.65
C LEU A 23 1.50 2.12 -1.75
N CYS A 24 1.60 3.32 -2.33
CA CYS A 24 1.97 4.52 -1.60
C CYS A 24 0.76 5.03 -0.79
N PRO A 25 0.90 5.36 0.50
CA PRO A 25 -0.20 5.89 1.31
C PRO A 25 -0.70 7.26 0.84
N LEU A 26 0.13 8.02 0.10
CA LEU A 26 -0.24 9.33 -0.46
C LEU A 26 -1.03 9.20 -1.77
N THR A 27 -0.49 8.49 -2.76
CA THR A 27 -1.08 8.42 -4.11
C THR A 27 -2.05 7.25 -4.32
N ARG A 28 -2.03 6.24 -3.43
CA ARG A 28 -2.73 4.95 -3.57
C ARG A 28 -2.34 4.13 -4.82
N MET A 29 -1.32 4.57 -5.56
CA MET A 29 -0.71 3.87 -6.69
C MET A 29 0.46 3.00 -6.21
N ARG A 30 0.94 2.06 -7.05
CA ARG A 30 2.17 1.29 -6.77
C ARG A 30 3.34 2.27 -6.62
N ILE A 31 4.18 2.05 -5.62
CA ILE A 31 5.35 2.88 -5.34
C ILE A 31 6.35 2.75 -6.51
N GLY A 32 6.86 3.89 -7.01
CA GLY A 32 7.94 3.92 -7.99
C GLY A 32 9.29 4.01 -7.29
N THR A 33 9.47 5.03 -6.45
CA THR A 33 10.71 5.30 -5.72
C THR A 33 10.51 5.04 -4.22
N PRO A 34 10.79 3.84 -3.69
CA PRO A 34 10.44 3.50 -2.31
C PRO A 34 11.36 4.14 -1.28
N ALA A 35 10.83 5.12 -0.54
CA ALA A 35 11.55 5.83 0.50
C ALA A 35 10.91 5.72 1.88
N ARG A 36 11.76 5.94 2.89
CA ARG A 36 11.43 6.04 4.31
C ARG A 36 12.44 6.93 5.01
N SER A 37 12.12 7.39 6.22
CA SER A 37 13.13 8.03 7.08
C SER A 37 14.00 6.98 7.77
N GLU A 38 15.27 7.31 8.03
CA GLU A 38 16.12 6.60 9.00
C GLU A 38 15.54 6.57 10.43
N ARG A 39 14.50 7.37 10.71
CA ARG A 39 13.77 7.41 11.98
C ARG A 39 12.47 6.59 11.99
N CYS A 40 12.07 6.00 10.86
CA CYS A 40 10.89 5.15 10.75
C CYS A 40 11.08 3.80 11.47
N ARG A 41 10.05 3.32 12.20
CA ARG A 41 10.02 2.02 12.90
C ARG A 41 9.10 0.96 12.28
N HIS A 42 8.28 1.32 11.29
CA HIS A 42 7.55 0.36 10.43
C HIS A 42 8.52 -0.28 9.42
N VAL A 43 8.06 -1.22 8.59
CA VAL A 43 8.82 -1.72 7.42
C VAL A 43 8.42 -0.99 6.13
N GLU A 44 7.14 -0.64 6.00
CA GLU A 44 6.54 -0.01 4.81
C GLU A 44 7.28 1.25 4.32
N CYS A 45 7.15 1.54 3.04
CA CYS A 45 7.70 2.72 2.39
C CYS A 45 6.57 3.59 1.81
N PHE A 46 6.92 4.83 1.48
CA PHE A 46 6.10 5.73 0.68
C PHE A 46 6.87 6.11 -0.58
N ASP A 47 6.16 6.57 -1.60
CA ASP A 47 6.81 7.07 -2.82
C ASP A 47 7.53 8.39 -2.55
N LEU A 48 8.82 8.45 -2.88
CA LEU A 48 9.68 9.59 -2.60
C LEU A 48 9.25 10.84 -3.35
N ASP A 49 8.95 10.69 -4.64
CA ASP A 49 8.72 11.81 -5.54
C ASP A 49 7.37 12.45 -5.23
N ALA A 50 6.33 11.64 -5.00
CA ALA A 50 5.04 12.10 -4.48
C ALA A 50 5.16 12.76 -3.09
N TYR A 51 5.95 12.20 -2.17
CA TYR A 51 6.17 12.82 -0.85
C TYR A 51 6.88 14.17 -0.98
N LEU A 52 7.94 14.27 -1.77
CA LEU A 52 8.66 15.53 -1.98
C LEU A 52 7.83 16.56 -2.75
N GLN A 53 6.94 16.14 -3.66
CA GLN A 53 5.97 17.04 -4.30
C GLN A 53 4.96 17.57 -3.26
N CYS A 54 4.35 16.69 -2.45
CA CYS A 54 3.43 17.07 -1.39
C CYS A 54 4.05 18.06 -0.38
N GLN A 55 5.28 17.82 0.07
CA GLN A 55 5.97 18.77 0.95
C GLN A 55 6.35 20.09 0.26
N ARG A 56 6.54 20.14 -1.07
CA ARG A 56 6.79 21.39 -1.80
C ARG A 56 5.51 22.20 -2.03
N SER A 57 4.38 21.54 -2.28
CA SER A 57 3.08 22.19 -2.49
C SER A 57 2.42 22.67 -1.19
N SER A 58 2.76 22.06 -0.05
CA SER A 58 2.24 22.49 1.25
C SER A 58 2.75 23.88 1.66
N ARG A 59 1.82 24.78 1.99
CA ARG A 59 2.13 26.13 2.52
C ARG A 59 2.91 26.11 3.84
N THR A 60 2.85 25.00 4.59
CA THR A 60 3.59 24.80 5.85
C THR A 60 4.05 23.34 5.94
N PRO A 61 5.18 22.96 5.30
CA PRO A 61 5.61 21.57 5.22
C PRO A 61 6.02 21.03 6.59
N LYS A 62 5.27 20.03 7.05
CA LYS A 62 5.46 19.38 8.36
C LYS A 62 6.76 18.55 8.38
N TRP A 63 7.24 18.06 7.22
CA TRP A 63 8.40 17.17 7.05
C TRP A 63 8.35 15.91 7.94
N GLN A 64 7.15 15.34 8.07
CA GLN A 64 6.86 14.15 8.86
C GLN A 64 6.54 12.97 7.95
N CYS A 65 6.95 11.76 8.35
CA CYS A 65 6.62 10.53 7.62
C CYS A 65 5.09 10.31 7.59
N PRO A 66 4.47 10.07 6.42
CA PRO A 66 3.02 9.87 6.31
C PRO A 66 2.50 8.58 6.96
N ILE A 67 3.37 7.69 7.44
CA ILE A 67 3.03 6.41 8.06
C ILE A 67 3.15 6.45 9.60
N CYS A 68 4.13 7.20 10.14
CA CYS A 68 4.42 7.21 11.59
C CYS A 68 4.82 8.58 12.19
N SER A 69 4.64 9.67 11.44
CA SER A 69 4.92 11.05 11.86
C SER A 69 6.35 11.39 12.32
N ALA A 70 7.31 10.47 12.18
CA ALA A 70 8.73 10.68 12.47
C ALA A 70 9.39 11.71 11.53
N ASP A 71 10.47 12.37 11.97
CA ASP A 71 11.25 13.34 11.17
C ASP A 71 11.69 12.74 9.83
N ALA A 72 11.14 13.28 8.75
CA ALA A 72 11.33 12.87 7.37
C ALA A 72 11.75 14.05 6.47
N ARG A 73 12.51 15.01 7.03
CA ARG A 73 13.25 16.01 6.25
C ARG A 73 14.19 15.33 5.24
N PRO A 74 14.55 15.96 4.09
CA PRO A 74 15.28 15.29 3.01
C PRO A 74 16.58 14.59 3.42
N ARG A 75 17.34 15.17 4.37
CA ARG A 75 18.59 14.57 4.89
C ARG A 75 18.39 13.24 5.65
N ARG A 76 17.17 12.97 6.13
CA ARG A 76 16.78 11.73 6.85
C ARG A 76 16.21 10.65 5.93
N LEU A 77 15.79 11.00 4.72
CA LEU A 77 15.19 10.06 3.76
C LEU A 77 16.24 9.09 3.20
N ARG A 78 15.86 7.83 3.02
CA ARG A 78 16.66 6.76 2.42
C ARG A 78 15.78 5.96 1.47
N ILE A 79 16.35 5.55 0.34
CA ILE A 79 15.77 4.53 -0.54
C ILE A 79 15.84 3.16 0.18
N CYS A 80 14.81 2.33 0.02
CA CYS A 80 14.71 1.04 0.69
C CYS A 80 14.97 -0.12 -0.28
N ALA A 81 16.23 -0.57 -0.36
CA ALA A 81 16.64 -1.64 -1.29
C ALA A 81 15.88 -2.97 -1.15
N TRP A 82 15.39 -3.31 0.06
CA TRP A 82 14.49 -4.45 0.24
C TRP A 82 13.16 -4.26 -0.51
N PHE A 83 12.63 -3.04 -0.46
CA PHE A 83 11.35 -2.68 -1.07
C PHE A 83 11.50 -2.51 -2.59
N GLU A 84 12.65 -2.03 -3.08
CA GLU A 84 13.00 -2.06 -4.51
C GLU A 84 12.98 -3.51 -5.03
N SER A 85 13.65 -4.43 -4.32
CA SER A 85 13.63 -5.86 -4.68
C SER A 85 12.20 -6.43 -4.71
N ALA A 86 11.36 -6.11 -3.73
CA ALA A 86 9.97 -6.54 -3.69
C ALA A 86 9.13 -5.96 -4.84
N LEU A 87 9.37 -4.70 -5.24
CA LEU A 87 8.68 -4.07 -6.37
C LEU A 87 9.04 -4.73 -7.71
N THR A 88 10.26 -5.26 -7.86
CA THR A 88 10.72 -5.96 -9.08
C THR A 88 10.23 -7.40 -9.24
N GLN A 89 9.59 -7.99 -8.22
CA GLN A 89 9.01 -9.33 -8.38
C GLN A 89 7.85 -9.32 -9.40
N PRO A 90 7.72 -10.33 -10.28
CA PRO A 90 6.77 -10.33 -11.41
C PRO A 90 5.30 -10.55 -10.99
N CYS A 91 4.95 -10.40 -9.72
CA CYS A 91 3.57 -10.41 -9.26
C CYS A 91 2.93 -9.03 -9.39
N ASP A 92 1.85 -8.96 -10.17
CA ASP A 92 0.91 -7.82 -10.25
C ASP A 92 0.04 -7.69 -8.98
N GLU A 93 0.52 -8.20 -7.85
CA GLU A 93 -0.20 -8.11 -6.58
C GLU A 93 0.17 -6.84 -5.82
N ARG A 94 -0.80 -6.31 -5.07
CA ARG A 94 -0.67 -5.05 -4.33
C ARG A 94 0.02 -5.20 -2.98
N GLU A 95 0.44 -6.42 -2.65
CA GLU A 95 1.08 -6.79 -1.38
C GLU A 95 2.18 -7.83 -1.62
N VAL A 96 3.18 -7.81 -0.74
CA VAL A 96 4.24 -8.82 -0.65
C VAL A 96 4.24 -9.43 0.75
N GLN A 97 4.57 -10.71 0.88
CA GLN A 97 4.83 -11.33 2.17
C GLN A 97 6.30 -11.10 2.55
N LEU A 98 6.54 -10.47 3.70
CA LEU A 98 7.84 -10.43 4.38
C LEU A 98 7.92 -11.61 5.36
N ASN A 99 8.99 -12.40 5.26
CA ASN A 99 9.30 -13.48 6.19
C ASN A 99 10.25 -13.00 7.30
N ALA A 100 10.31 -13.75 8.41
CA ALA A 100 11.11 -13.39 9.59
C ALA A 100 12.64 -13.36 9.34
N ASP A 101 13.13 -14.00 8.27
CA ASP A 101 14.52 -13.99 7.82
C ASP A 101 14.87 -12.77 6.93
N GLY A 102 13.88 -11.94 6.59
CA GLY A 102 14.01 -10.81 5.66
C GLY A 102 13.77 -11.16 4.19
N SER A 103 13.57 -12.45 3.85
CA SER A 103 13.15 -12.85 2.50
C SER A 103 11.72 -12.38 2.22
N HIS A 104 11.36 -12.28 0.93
CA HIS A 104 10.05 -11.79 0.52
C HIS A 104 9.49 -12.59 -0.65
N ALA A 105 8.19 -12.84 -0.62
CA ALA A 105 7.47 -13.66 -1.59
C ALA A 105 6.19 -12.97 -2.08
N CYS A 106 5.91 -13.12 -3.36
CA CYS A 106 4.62 -12.80 -3.95
C CYS A 106 3.49 -13.50 -3.19
N VAL A 107 2.48 -12.73 -2.75
CA VAL A 107 1.30 -13.32 -2.13
C VAL A 107 0.40 -13.86 -3.23
N ALA A 108 0.13 -15.17 -3.22
CA ALA A 108 -0.90 -15.73 -4.09
C ALA A 108 -2.28 -15.21 -3.66
N ARG A 109 -3.18 -14.98 -4.62
CA ARG A 109 -4.60 -14.81 -4.29
C ARG A 109 -5.13 -16.13 -3.75
N GLU A 110 -5.55 -16.13 -2.50
CA GLU A 110 -6.38 -17.21 -1.99
C GLU A 110 -7.69 -17.19 -2.79
N GLU A 111 -7.95 -18.26 -3.53
CA GLU A 111 -9.23 -18.44 -4.19
C GLU A 111 -10.33 -18.56 -3.13
N MET A 112 -11.10 -17.48 -2.93
CA MET A 112 -12.26 -17.45 -2.05
C MET A 112 -13.15 -18.67 -2.36
N PRO A 113 -13.25 -19.67 -1.45
CA PRO A 113 -13.81 -20.97 -1.80
C PRO A 113 -15.27 -20.80 -2.22
N ALA A 114 -15.56 -21.17 -3.47
CA ALA A 114 -16.77 -20.77 -4.20
C ALA A 114 -18.04 -20.97 -3.35
N ARG A 115 -18.61 -19.85 -2.87
CA ARG A 115 -19.70 -19.85 -1.89
C ARG A 115 -21.00 -20.34 -2.54
N LYS A 116 -21.21 -21.66 -2.55
CA LYS A 116 -22.32 -22.35 -3.24
C LYS A 116 -23.69 -21.84 -2.77
N ARG A 117 -24.24 -20.84 -3.48
CA ARG A 117 -25.57 -20.25 -3.26
C ARG A 117 -26.67 -21.26 -3.61
N LYS A 118 -26.98 -22.18 -2.69
CA LYS A 118 -28.17 -23.03 -2.77
C LYS A 118 -29.43 -22.26 -2.37
N PHE A 119 -29.99 -21.46 -3.29
CA PHE A 119 -31.40 -21.06 -3.23
C PHE A 119 -31.96 -20.93 -4.65
N PRO A 120 -32.99 -21.71 -5.03
CA PRO A 120 -33.75 -21.45 -6.25
C PRO A 120 -34.59 -20.18 -6.08
N ILE A 121 -34.71 -19.39 -7.13
CA ILE A 121 -35.54 -18.18 -7.18
C ILE A 121 -36.74 -18.46 -8.08
N PRO A 122 -37.99 -18.43 -7.58
CA PRO A 122 -39.19 -18.41 -8.43
C PRO A 122 -39.26 -17.12 -9.26
N VAL A 123 -39.82 -17.16 -10.48
CA VAL A 123 -39.71 -16.07 -11.47
C VAL A 123 -41.06 -15.50 -11.95
N GLU A 124 -41.29 -14.21 -11.64
CA GLU A 124 -42.33 -13.25 -12.06
C GLU A 124 -41.72 -11.81 -11.87
N GLY A 125 -42.11 -10.70 -12.50
CA GLY A 125 -43.07 -10.39 -13.59
C GLY A 125 -43.99 -9.20 -13.23
N GLU A 126 -43.94 -7.99 -13.80
CA GLU A 126 -43.01 -7.32 -14.75
C GLU A 126 -42.57 -5.92 -14.15
N GLU A 127 -42.27 -4.77 -14.79
CA GLU A 127 -42.31 -4.18 -16.16
C GLU A 127 -40.91 -3.62 -16.54
N SER A 128 -40.75 -3.02 -17.73
CA SER A 128 -39.55 -2.28 -18.17
C SER A 128 -39.75 -0.76 -18.15
N LYS A 129 -38.68 0.03 -17.89
CA LYS A 129 -38.54 1.44 -18.34
C LYS A 129 -37.08 1.94 -18.28
N PRO A 130 -36.74 3.05 -18.97
CA PRO A 130 -35.43 3.23 -19.59
C PRO A 130 -34.36 3.94 -18.76
N VAL A 131 -33.10 3.78 -19.22
CA VAL A 131 -31.92 4.53 -18.76
C VAL A 131 -31.91 5.94 -19.38
N PRO A 132 -31.78 7.02 -18.59
CA PRO A 132 -31.44 8.34 -19.13
C PRO A 132 -29.94 8.40 -19.47
N GLN A 133 -29.60 8.89 -20.66
CA GLN A 133 -28.22 9.17 -21.06
C GLN A 133 -27.87 10.63 -20.74
N ASN A 134 -26.88 10.84 -19.89
CA ASN A 134 -26.31 12.17 -19.60
C ASN A 134 -24.80 12.13 -19.84
N SER A 135 -24.26 13.17 -20.48
CA SER A 135 -22.90 13.24 -21.01
C SER A 135 -22.20 14.55 -20.65
N ALA A 136 -20.86 14.53 -20.79
CA ALA A 136 -19.93 15.66 -20.67
C ALA A 136 -19.74 16.26 -19.26
N GLY A 137 -18.54 16.80 -19.03
CA GLY A 137 -18.08 17.33 -17.74
C GLY A 137 -16.61 17.03 -17.51
N ASP A 138 -15.72 17.83 -18.12
CA ASP A 138 -14.29 17.80 -17.85
C ASP A 138 -13.99 18.54 -16.53
N GLU A 139 -13.36 17.89 -15.55
CA GLU A 139 -12.87 18.53 -14.31
C GLU A 139 -11.42 18.10 -13.97
N GLU A 140 -10.71 18.99 -13.27
CA GLU A 140 -9.25 19.15 -13.33
C GLU A 140 -8.40 18.10 -12.59
N ASP A 141 -7.08 18.13 -12.86
CA ASP A 141 -5.99 17.55 -12.05
C ASP A 141 -6.04 18.06 -10.59
N ASN A 142 -6.85 17.44 -9.75
CA ASN A 142 -6.94 17.75 -8.33
C ASN A 142 -5.62 17.38 -7.61
N PRO A 143 -4.85 18.35 -7.08
CA PRO A 143 -3.54 18.08 -6.50
C PRO A 143 -3.65 17.22 -5.23
N ILE A 144 -3.06 16.02 -5.25
CA ILE A 144 -3.15 15.04 -4.16
C ILE A 144 -2.35 15.52 -2.93
N CYS A 145 -2.98 16.36 -2.11
CA CYS A 145 -2.50 16.88 -0.84
C CYS A 145 -3.70 17.03 0.12
N LEU A 146 -3.95 16.02 0.94
CA LEU A 146 -4.81 16.15 2.13
C LEU A 146 -4.00 16.81 3.25
N ASP A 147 -4.58 17.85 3.87
CA ASP A 147 -3.90 18.83 4.74
C ASP A 147 -3.75 18.47 6.24
#